data_AF-A0A1H5RNW2-F1
#
_entry.id   AF-A0A1H5RNW2-F1
#
_cell.length_a   1.000
_cell.length_b   1.000
_cell.length_c   1.000
_cell.angle_alpha   90.00
_cell.angle_beta   90.00
_cell.angle_gamma   90.00
#
_symmetry.space_group_name_H-M   'P 1'
#
loop_
_entity.id
_entity.type
_entity.pdbx_description
1 polymer ?
#
loop_
_entity_poly.entity_id
_entity_poly.type
_entity_poly.pdbx_seq_one_letter_code
_entity_poly.pdbx_strand_id
1 'polypeptide(L)' 'MPTIFKQNGFRFFFYSNDHLPKHVHTEKSGMTAKFNLNPIELVVSKKFSAIELREIRILI' A
#
# COMPACT_ATOMS: atom_id res chain seq x y z
N MET A 1 6.29 -12.91 2.15
CA MET A 1 5.02 -12.20 2.43
C MET A 1 3.99 -12.57 1.39
N PRO A 2 2.82 -13.08 1.80
CA PRO A 2 1.73 -13.38 0.88
C PRO A 2 1.21 -12.09 0.24
N THR A 3 0.89 -12.18 -1.05
CA THR A 3 0.18 -11.12 -1.75
C THR A 3 -1.30 -11.29 -1.50
N ILE A 4 -1.99 -10.24 -1.06
CA ILE A 4 -3.43 -10.29 -0.80
C ILE A 4 -4.24 -9.81 -2.00
N PHE A 5 -3.69 -8.90 -2.80
CA PHE A 5 -4.37 -8.31 -3.95
C PHE A 5 -3.37 -7.76 -4.97
N LYS A 6 -3.74 -7.80 -6.25
CA LYS A 6 -2.96 -7.23 -7.36
C LYS A 6 -3.89 -6.59 -8.38
N GLN A 7 -3.61 -5.34 -8.73
CA GLN A 7 -4.32 -4.62 -9.80
C GLN A 7 -3.42 -3.57 -10.42
N ASN A 8 -3.45 -3.42 -11.75
CA ASN A 8 -2.69 -2.40 -12.50
C ASN A 8 -1.19 -2.34 -12.16
N GLY A 9 -0.58 -3.48 -11.82
CA GLY A 9 0.82 -3.58 -11.41
C GLY A 9 1.09 -3.20 -9.95
N PHE A 10 0.09 -2.71 -9.21
CA PHE A 10 0.17 -2.57 -7.76
C PHE A 10 0.02 -3.94 -7.10
N ARG A 11 0.90 -4.25 -6.16
CA ARG A 11 0.84 -5.45 -5.33
C ARG A 11 0.62 -5.04 -3.88
N PHE A 12 -0.44 -5.57 -3.28
CA PHE A 12 -0.81 -5.34 -1.89
C PHE A 12 -0.43 -6.54 -1.03
N PHE A 13 0.12 -6.28 0.15
CA PHE A 13 0.71 -7.32 0.99
C PHE A 13 0.90 -6.85 2.45
N PHE A 14 1.07 -7.81 3.36
CA PHE A 14 1.37 -7.59 4.79
C PHE A 14 2.71 -8.23 5.16
N TYR A 15 3.47 -7.60 6.06
CA TYR A 15 4.71 -8.20 6.59
C TYR A 15 4.34 -9.31 7.56
N SER A 16 5.15 -10.36 7.60
CA SER A 16 4.97 -11.41 8.61
C SER A 16 5.07 -10.85 10.04
N ASN A 17 5.80 -9.73 10.19
CA ASN A 17 5.95 -8.96 11.42
C ASN A 17 5.21 -7.61 11.31
N ASP A 18 4.01 -7.57 10.74
CA ASP A 18 3.15 -6.38 10.81
C ASP A 18 2.39 -6.31 12.13
N HIS A 19 2.13 -5.09 12.59
CA HIS A 19 1.51 -4.79 13.87
C HIS A 19 0.45 -3.71 13.71
N LEU A 20 -0.30 -3.46 14.79
CA LEU A 20 -1.23 -2.34 14.86
C LEU A 20 -0.50 -0.99 14.72
N PRO A 21 -1.15 0.04 14.13
CA PRO A 21 -2.50 0.04 13.55
C PRO A 21 -2.61 -0.83 12.30
N LYS A 22 -3.82 -1.32 11.96
CA LYS A 22 -4.05 -2.14 10.75
C LYS A 22 -3.64 -1.33 9.52
N HIS A 23 -2.73 -1.87 8.72
CA HIS A 23 -2.17 -1.16 7.57
C HIS A 23 -1.75 -2.12 6.46
N VAL A 24 -1.82 -1.68 5.21
CA VAL A 24 -1.43 -2.45 4.03
C VAL A 24 -0.21 -1.82 3.37
N HIS A 25 0.69 -2.65 2.86
CA HIS A 25 1.82 -2.22 2.05
C HIS A 25 1.48 -2.41 0.57
N THR A 26 1.91 -1.47 -0.26
CA THR A 26 1.73 -1.49 -1.72
C THR A 26 3.09 -1.35 -2.39
N GLU A 27 3.38 -2.16 -3.40
CA GLU A 27 4.59 -2.02 -4.22
C GLU A 27 4.28 -2.06 -5.72
N LYS A 28 5.08 -1.35 -6.52
CA LYS A 28 5.06 -1.37 -8.00
C LYS A 28 6.41 -0.92 -8.53
N SER A 29 7.10 -1.75 -9.31
CA SER A 29 8.37 -1.40 -9.99
C SER A 29 9.42 -0.71 -9.09
N GLY A 30 9.62 -1.20 -7.86
CA GLY A 30 10.56 -0.63 -6.89
C GLY A 30 10.06 0.62 -6.14
N MET A 31 8.82 1.04 -6.37
CA MET A 31 8.09 2.05 -5.60
C MET A 31 7.32 1.36 -4.48
N THR A 32 7.18 2.02 -3.33
CA THR A 32 6.49 1.44 -2.16
C THR A 32 5.64 2.48 -1.44
N ALA A 33 4.51 2.04 -0.88
CA ALA A 33 3.64 2.85 -0.05
C ALA A 33 3.06 2.03 1.10
N LYS A 34 2.70 2.70 2.19
CA LYS A 34 2.03 2.13 3.35
C LYS A 34 0.81 2.98 3.69
N PHE A 35 -0.34 2.32 3.86
CA PHE A 35 -1.60 2.96 4.24
C PHE A 35 -2.18 2.32 5.50
N ASN A 36 -2.61 3.13 6.46
CA ASN A 36 -3.50 2.66 7.52
C ASN A 36 -4.89 2.36 6.93
N LEU A 37 -5.64 1.46 7.54
CA LEU A 37 -7.00 1.08 7.10
C LEU A 37 -8.10 1.78 7.91
N ASN A 38 -7.78 2.24 9.13
CA ASN A 38 -8.76 2.85 10.04
C ASN A 38 -8.12 4.02 10.82
N PRO A 39 -8.30 5.28 10.37
CA PRO A 39 -8.83 5.69 9.05
C PRO A 39 -7.89 5.35 7.89
N ILE A 40 -8.39 5.44 6.65
CA ILE A 40 -7.57 5.25 5.45
C ILE A 40 -6.64 6.44 5.27
N GLU A 41 -5.37 6.26 5.61
CA GLU A 41 -4.37 7.33 5.63
C GLU A 41 -3.02 6.86 5.08
N LEU A 42 -2.41 7.70 4.23
CA LEU A 42 -1.07 7.47 3.74
C LEU A 42 -0.06 7.72 4.87
N VAL A 43 0.70 6.69 5.23
CA VAL A 43 1.74 6.77 6.26
C VAL A 43 3.10 7.05 5.64
N VAL A 44 3.43 6.32 4.56
CA VAL A 44 4.71 6.43 3.87
C VAL A 44 4.49 6.23 2.37
N SER A 45 5.18 7.02 1.57
CA SER A 45 5.33 6.80 0.12
C SER A 45 6.79 6.98 -0.28
N LYS A 46 7.28 6.10 -1.16
CA LYS A 46 8.56 6.22 -1.83
C LYS A 46 8.35 6.14 -3.33
N LYS A 47 8.69 7.24 -4.02
CA LYS A 47 8.72 7.41 -5.49
C LYS A 47 7.36 7.38 -6.21
N PHE A 48 6.25 7.04 -5.54
CA PHE A 48 4.93 7.17 -6.16
C PHE A 48 4.58 8.64 -6.40
N SER A 49 4.01 8.91 -7.57
CA SER A 49 3.40 10.21 -7.87
C SER A 49 2.10 10.42 -7.09
N ALA A 50 1.65 11.67 -6.96
CA ALA A 50 0.37 11.99 -6.31
C ALA A 50 -0.83 11.31 -7.01
N ILE A 51 -0.76 11.12 -8.33
CA ILE A 51 -1.79 10.44 -9.12
C ILE A 51 -1.84 8.96 -8.75
N GLU A 52 -0.68 8.28 -8.71
CA GLU A 52 -0.62 6.87 -8.32
C GLU A 52 -1.05 6.66 -6.86
N LEU A 53 -0.68 7.56 -5.95
CA LEU A 53 -1.15 7.48 -4.56
C LEU A 53 -2.67 7.61 -4.44
N ARG A 54 -3.29 8.41 -5.31
CA ARG A 54 -4.75 8.52 -5.40
C ARG A 54 -5.36 7.23 -5.95
N GLU A 55 -4.77 6.64 -6.97
CA GLU A 55 -5.20 5.34 -7.51
C GLU A 55 -5.13 4.24 -6.44
N ILE A 56 -3.98 4.13 -5.75
CA ILE A 56 -3.79 3.17 -4.66
C ILE A 56 -4.84 3.38 -3.58
N ARG A 57 -5.12 4.64 -3.18
CA ARG A 57 -6.11 4.95 -2.15
C ARG A 57 -7.55 4.56 -2.55
N ILE A 58 -7.88 4.54 -3.83
CA ILE A 58 -9.20 4.08 -4.31
C ILE A 58 -9.31 2.55 -4.26
N LEU A 59 -8.19 1.84 -4.33
CA LEU A 59 -8.12 0.38 -4.28
C LEU A 59 -8.08 -0.19 -2.85
N ILE A 60 -7.91 0.67 -1.84
CA ILE A 60 -7.87 0.32 -0.41
C ILE A 60 -9.22 0.65 0.21
#